data_AF-A0A4S8KKW9-F1
#
_entry.id   AF-A0A4S8KKW9-F1
#
_cell.length_a   1.000
_cell.length_b   1.000
_cell.length_c   1.000
_cell.angle_alpha   90.00
_cell.angle_beta   90.00
_cell.angle_gamma   90.00
#
_symmetry.space_group_name_H-M   'P 1'
#
loop_
_entity.id
_entity.type
_entity.pdbx_description
1 polymer ?
#
loop_
_entity_poly.entity_id
_entity_poly.type
_entity_poly.pdbx_seq_one_letter_code
_entity_poly.pdbx_strand_id
1 'polypeptide(L)'
;MPKRLETFAGRIGRMFGIKEKKESTVHLKEKGVIPNNLCTLLCELVSLDSIPAQKCVDAFKRIASTLGIDVEGDILPRSINRVVKEGGMAAKIHMVEAFKDASGIALSSDGTSHKNNNYESH
;
A
#
# COMPACT_ATOMS: atom_id res chain seq x y z
N MET A 1 20.75 1.19 -6.57
CA MET A 1 19.60 1.55 -5.71
C MET A 1 18.91 0.27 -5.25
N PRO A 2 18.23 0.24 -4.09
CA PRO A 2 17.44 -0.92 -3.66
C PRO A 2 16.28 -1.17 -4.64
N LYS A 3 16.12 -2.40 -5.15
CA LYS A 3 15.06 -2.83 -6.10
C LYS A 3 13.61 -2.45 -5.69
N ARG A 4 13.38 -2.20 -4.41
CA ARG A 4 12.07 -1.79 -3.88
C ARG A 4 11.67 -0.38 -4.30
N LEU A 5 12.63 0.55 -4.30
CA LEU A 5 12.41 1.94 -4.71
C LEU A 5 12.11 2.05 -6.21
N GLU A 6 12.68 1.16 -7.03
CA GLU A 6 12.43 1.12 -8.49
C GLU A 6 10.98 0.72 -8.80
N THR A 7 10.43 -0.25 -8.06
CA THR A 7 9.05 -0.71 -8.23
C THR A 7 8.04 0.40 -7.89
N PHE A 8 8.33 1.14 -6.83
CA PHE A 8 7.53 2.27 -6.37
C PHE A 8 7.61 3.47 -7.33
N ALA A 9 8.82 3.82 -7.79
CA ALA A 9 9.03 4.86 -8.80
C ALA A 9 8.26 4.54 -10.10
N GLY A 10 8.24 3.28 -10.53
CA GLY A 10 7.46 2.84 -11.69
C GLY A 10 5.94 2.88 -11.49
N ARG A 11 5.44 2.76 -10.25
CA ARG A 11 4.01 2.97 -9.95
C ARG A 11 3.64 4.45 -9.94
N ILE A 12 4.48 5.30 -9.33
CA ILE A 12 4.31 6.75 -9.36
C ILE A 12 4.31 7.27 -10.80
N GLY A 13 5.26 6.83 -11.63
CA GLY A 13 5.31 7.24 -13.03
C GLY A 13 4.07 6.85 -13.85
N ARG A 14 3.43 5.73 -13.52
CA ARG A 14 2.14 5.32 -14.11
C ARG A 14 0.97 6.13 -13.56
N MET A 15 0.96 6.45 -12.27
CA MET A 15 -0.10 7.21 -11.62
C MET A 15 -0.15 8.67 -12.11
N PHE A 16 1.01 9.26 -12.40
CA PHE A 16 1.13 10.62 -12.92
C PHE A 16 1.20 10.72 -14.43
N GLY A 17 1.23 9.58 -15.15
CA GLY A 17 1.33 9.53 -16.60
C GLY A 17 2.51 10.36 -17.10
N ILE A 18 3.74 9.84 -16.98
CA ILE A 18 4.94 10.49 -17.55
C ILE A 18 4.82 10.50 -19.08
N LYS A 19 4.05 11.45 -19.61
CA LYS A 19 4.15 12.04 -20.94
C LYS A 19 4.44 13.51 -20.71
N GLU A 20 5.71 13.85 -20.92
CA GLU A 20 6.29 15.19 -21.05
C GLU A 20 5.98 16.23 -19.95
N LYS A 21 7.07 16.68 -19.31
CA LYS A 21 7.23 17.90 -18.51
C LYS A 21 6.02 18.85 -18.52
N LYS A 22 5.15 18.68 -17.54
CA LYS A 22 4.27 19.74 -17.05
C LYS A 22 4.59 19.88 -15.57
N GLU A 23 4.90 21.09 -15.11
CA GLU A 23 4.90 21.41 -13.67
C GLU A 23 3.48 21.17 -13.16
N SER A 24 3.18 19.93 -12.80
CA SER A 24 1.91 19.55 -12.20
C SER A 24 2.10 19.59 -10.69
N THR A 25 1.67 20.69 -10.08
CA THR A 25 1.48 20.74 -8.63
C THR A 25 0.39 19.74 -8.27
N VAL A 26 0.73 18.74 -7.47
CA VAL A 26 -0.19 17.69 -7.03
C VAL A 26 -0.60 17.99 -5.59
N HIS A 27 -1.89 18.19 -5.36
CA HIS A 27 -2.39 18.36 -4.00
C HIS A 27 -2.58 17.00 -3.33
N LEU A 28 -2.08 16.84 -2.09
CA LEU A 28 -2.27 15.63 -1.29
C LEU A 28 -3.72 15.41 -0.86
N LYS A 29 -4.55 16.46 -0.93
CA LYS A 29 -5.98 16.42 -0.63
C LYS A 29 -6.74 17.19 -1.70
N GLU A 30 -7.75 16.55 -2.27
CA GLU A 30 -8.71 17.19 -3.14
C GLU A 30 -9.98 17.46 -2.34
N LYS A 31 -10.34 18.74 -2.16
CA LYS A 31 -11.51 19.16 -1.36
C LYS A 31 -11.52 18.58 0.07
N GLY A 32 -10.33 18.44 0.67
CA GLY A 32 -10.15 17.89 2.03
C GLY A 32 -10.16 16.36 2.10
N VAL A 33 -10.39 15.66 0.98
CA VAL A 33 -10.40 14.20 0.88
C VAL A 33 -9.06 13.72 0.31
N ILE A 34 -8.53 12.63 0.86
CA ILE A 34 -7.32 11.99 0.35
C ILE A 34 -7.75 11.12 -0.84
N PRO A 35 -7.20 11.33 -2.06
CA PRO A 35 -7.61 10.56 -3.23
C PRO A 35 -7.26 9.08 -3.07
N ASN A 36 -8.12 8.19 -3.59
CA ASN A 36 -7.99 6.74 -3.42
C ASN A 36 -6.63 6.20 -3.89
N ASN A 37 -6.10 6.73 -4.99
CA ASN A 37 -4.81 6.31 -5.54
C ASN A 37 -3.67 6.59 -4.54
N LEU A 38 -3.75 7.72 -3.85
CA LEU A 38 -2.80 8.10 -2.81
C LEU A 38 -3.00 7.25 -1.55
N CYS A 39 -4.23 6.89 -1.20
CA CYS A 39 -4.50 5.94 -0.12
C CYS A 39 -3.83 4.58 -0.36
N THR A 40 -3.89 4.05 -1.58
CA THR A 40 -3.20 2.82 -1.97
C THR A 40 -1.69 2.96 -1.81
N LEU A 41 -1.10 4.03 -2.32
CA LEU A 41 0.34 4.28 -2.18
C LEU A 41 0.78 4.42 -0.72
N LEU A 42 0.00 5.13 0.11
CA LEU A 42 0.29 5.28 1.54
C LEU A 42 0.20 3.92 2.26
N CYS A 43 -0.78 3.09 1.93
CA CYS A 43 -0.86 1.72 2.42
C CYS A 43 0.35 0.88 2.03
N GLU A 44 0.82 1.02 0.78
CA GLU A 44 2.00 0.31 0.28
C GLU A 44 3.29 0.75 0.99
N LEU A 45 3.49 2.06 1.18
CA LEU A 45 4.67 2.58 1.89
C LEU A 45 4.77 2.07 3.33
N VAL A 46 3.62 1.93 4.00
CA VAL A 46 3.57 1.39 5.37
C VAL A 46 3.74 -0.13 5.36
N SER A 47 3.04 -0.84 4.47
CA SER A 47 2.93 -2.31 4.52
C SER A 47 4.10 -3.02 3.84
N LEU A 48 4.61 -2.50 2.73
CA LEU A 48 5.67 -3.12 1.92
C LEU A 48 7.05 -2.57 2.29
N ASP A 49 7.16 -1.25 2.42
CA ASP A 49 8.43 -0.57 2.67
C ASP A 49 8.71 -0.32 4.17
N SER A 50 7.78 -0.71 5.05
CA SER A 50 7.89 -0.58 6.51
C SER A 50 8.20 0.85 6.97
N ILE A 51 7.70 1.85 6.24
CA ILE A 51 7.90 3.26 6.59
C ILE A 51 6.89 3.63 7.68
N PRO A 52 7.34 4.21 8.81
CA PRO A 52 6.43 4.67 9.84
C PRO A 52 5.47 5.74 9.29
N ALA A 53 4.20 5.69 9.69
CA ALA A 53 3.17 6.62 9.21
C ALA A 53 3.56 8.11 9.34
N GLN A 54 4.34 8.47 10.35
CA GLN A 54 4.85 9.84 10.54
C GLN A 54 5.81 10.30 9.45
N LYS A 55 6.53 9.38 8.82
CA LYS A 55 7.52 9.66 7.77
C LYS A 55 6.98 9.42 6.36
N CYS A 56 5.78 8.87 6.22
CA CYS A 56 5.22 8.51 4.92
C CYS A 56 5.01 9.74 4.02
N VAL A 57 4.52 10.87 4.56
CA VAL A 57 4.34 12.09 3.77
C VAL A 57 5.68 12.65 3.31
N ASP A 58 6.66 12.71 4.20
CA ASP A 58 8.00 13.20 3.87
C ASP A 58 8.69 12.30 2.84
N ALA A 59 8.55 10.98 2.96
CA ALA A 59 9.07 10.03 1.99
C ALA A 59 8.42 10.24 0.62
N PHE A 60 7.09 10.40 0.58
CA PHE A 60 6.35 10.67 -0.66
C PHE A 60 6.80 11.99 -1.30
N LYS A 61 6.88 13.08 -0.54
CA LYS A 61 7.32 14.39 -1.02
C LYS A 61 8.74 14.35 -1.58
N ARG A 62 9.67 13.66 -0.91
CA ARG A 62 11.04 13.49 -1.41
C ARG A 62 11.08 12.76 -2.74
N ILE A 63 10.30 11.69 -2.89
CA ILE A 63 10.24 10.91 -4.14
C ILE A 63 9.59 11.74 -5.26
N ALA A 64 8.50 12.45 -4.97
CA ALA A 64 7.86 13.34 -5.94
C ALA A 64 8.83 14.46 -6.40
N SER A 65 9.57 15.06 -5.48
CA SER A 65 10.60 16.05 -5.78
C SER A 65 11.70 15.49 -6.70
N THR A 66 12.15 14.24 -6.50
CA THR A 66 13.11 13.60 -7.42
C THR A 66 12.57 13.37 -8.83
N LEU A 67 11.25 13.35 -8.99
CA LEU A 67 10.56 13.21 -10.28
C LEU A 67 10.14 14.55 -10.89
N GLY A 68 10.50 15.67 -10.27
CA GLY A 68 10.14 17.02 -10.72
C GLY A 68 8.66 17.37 -10.50
N ILE A 69 7.99 16.67 -9.59
CA ILE A 69 6.58 16.91 -9.23
C ILE A 69 6.57 17.69 -7.92
N ASP A 70 5.95 18.87 -7.92
CA ASP A 70 5.72 19.62 -6.70
C ASP A 70 4.45 19.11 -5.99
N VAL A 71 4.53 18.95 -4.66
CA VAL A 71 3.47 18.34 -3.86
C VAL A 71 3.03 19.29 -2.77
N GLU A 72 1.80 19.78 -2.90
CA GLU A 72 1.20 20.70 -1.95
C GLU A 72 0.32 20.00 -0.91
N GLY A 73 0.35 20.56 0.31
CA GLY A 73 -0.47 20.14 1.43
C GLY A 73 0.22 19.15 2.38
N ASP A 74 -0.56 18.62 3.31
CA ASP A 74 -0.08 17.65 4.30
C ASP A 74 -1.20 16.71 4.77
N ILE A 75 -0.80 15.52 5.24
CA ILE A 75 -1.67 14.48 5.76
C ILE A 75 -1.22 14.12 7.17
N LEU A 76 -2.13 14.26 8.12
CA LEU A 76 -1.85 13.92 9.52
C LEU A 76 -1.54 12.42 9.65
N PRO A 77 -0.57 12.02 10.49
CA PRO A 77 -0.25 10.62 10.74
C PRO A 77 -1.46 9.80 11.18
N ARG A 78 -2.40 10.41 11.92
CA ARG A 78 -3.67 9.78 12.31
C ARG A 78 -4.50 9.37 11.08
N SER A 79 -4.57 10.22 10.06
CA SER A 79 -5.31 9.92 8.83
C SER A 79 -4.64 8.79 8.05
N ILE A 80 -3.31 8.75 8.01
CA ILE A 80 -2.55 7.66 7.37
C ILE A 80 -2.83 6.33 8.08
N ASN A 81 -2.78 6.33 9.41
CA ASN A 81 -3.11 5.12 10.20
C ASN A 81 -4.56 4.66 9.98
N ARG A 82 -5.50 5.59 9.78
CA ARG A 82 -6.89 5.23 9.40
C ARG A 82 -6.93 4.60 8.02
N VAL A 83 -6.29 5.22 7.02
CA VAL A 83 -6.20 4.68 5.65
C VAL A 83 -5.64 3.27 5.64
N VAL A 84 -4.56 3.01 6.39
CA VAL A 84 -3.97 1.65 6.50
C VAL A 84 -4.93 0.65 7.12
N LYS A 85 -5.62 1.03 8.21
CA LYS A 85 -6.60 0.16 8.85
C LYS A 85 -7.80 -0.13 7.95
N GLU A 86 -8.36 0.92 7.35
CA GLU A 86 -9.50 0.84 6.44
C GLU A 86 -9.14 0.01 5.20
N GLY A 87 -7.95 0.22 4.61
CA GLY A 87 -7.42 -0.59 3.50
C GLY A 87 -7.23 -2.07 3.85
N GLY A 88 -6.72 -2.36 5.05
CA GLY A 88 -6.61 -3.73 5.54
C GLY A 88 -7.96 -4.42 5.76
N MET A 89 -8.98 -3.70 6.22
CA MET A 89 -10.34 -4.23 6.33
C MET A 89 -10.97 -4.46 4.95
N ALA A 90 -10.81 -3.51 4.02
CA ALA A 90 -11.28 -3.65 2.65
C ALA A 90 -10.68 -4.88 1.97
N ALA A 91 -9.39 -5.15 2.16
CA ALA A 91 -8.73 -6.35 1.65
C ALA A 91 -9.35 -7.65 2.19
N LYS A 92 -9.70 -7.69 3.49
CA LYS A 92 -10.37 -8.86 4.10
C LYS A 92 -11.77 -9.08 3.55
N ILE A 93 -12.56 -8.02 3.42
CA ILE A 93 -13.91 -8.09 2.85
C ILE A 93 -13.84 -8.59 1.41
N HIS A 94 -12.90 -8.07 0.63
CA HIS A 94 -12.70 -8.50 -0.75
C HIS A 94 -12.33 -9.98 -0.87
N MET A 95 -11.55 -10.54 0.06
CA MET A 95 -11.29 -11.98 0.12
C MET A 95 -12.56 -12.78 0.43
N VAL A 96 -13.40 -12.31 1.35
CA VAL A 96 -14.66 -12.97 1.69
C VAL A 96 -15.64 -12.94 0.52
N GLU A 97 -15.73 -11.82 -0.20
CA GLU A 97 -16.52 -11.71 -1.42
C GLU A 97 -15.99 -12.66 -2.51
N ALA A 98 -14.67 -12.69 -2.73
CA ALA A 98 -14.06 -13.61 -3.67
C ALA A 98 -14.32 -15.08 -3.32
N PHE A 99 -14.35 -15.44 -2.03
CA PHE A 99 -14.72 -16.78 -1.59
C PHE A 99 -16.20 -17.10 -1.78
N LYS A 100 -17.08 -16.11 -1.58
CA LYS A 100 -18.52 -16.26 -1.78
C LYS A 100 -18.86 -16.48 -3.26
N ASP A 101 -18.18 -15.77 -4.15
CA ASP A 101 -18.43 -15.81 -5.60
C ASP A 101 -17.68 -16.97 -6.29
N ALA A 102 -16.73 -17.62 -5.60
CA ALA A 102 -16.01 -18.75 -6.15
C ALA A 102 -16.91 -20.00 -6.25
N SER A 103 -16.89 -20.67 -7.42
CA SER A 103 -17.59 -21.94 -7.64
C SER A 103 -17.07 -23.10 -6.77
N GLY A 104 -15.91 -22.94 -6.14
CA GLY A 104 -15.28 -23.88 -5.24
C GLY A 104 -13.98 -23.31 -4.67
N ILE A 105 -13.64 -23.66 -3.44
CA ILE A 105 -12.41 -23.20 -2.76
C ILE A 105 -11.48 -24.40 -2.61
N ALA A 106 -10.31 -24.35 -3.26
CA ALA A 106 -9.25 -25.33 -3.05
C ALA A 106 -8.27 -24.80 -1.99
N LEU A 107 -8.43 -25.27 -0.74
CA LEU A 107 -7.53 -24.97 0.37
C LEU A 107 -6.54 -26.14 0.52
N SER A 108 -5.32 -25.97 0.03
CA SER A 108 -4.21 -26.87 0.36
C SER A 108 -3.52 -26.39 1.63
N SER A 109 -3.84 -27.01 2.76
CA SER A 109 -3.00 -26.92 3.96
C SER A 109 -1.83 -27.87 3.72
N ASP A 110 -0.64 -27.35 3.39
CA ASP A 110 0.55 -28.16 3.41
C ASP A 110 0.88 -28.42 4.88
N GLY A 111 0.31 -29.50 5.42
CA GLY A 111 0.31 -29.84 6.84
C GLY A 111 1.71 -30.05 7.44
N THR A 112 2.47 -28.97 7.61
CA THR A 112 3.72 -28.90 8.35
C THR A 112 3.55 -28.14 9.66
N SER A 113 2.30 -27.94 10.12
CA SER A 113 2.03 -27.68 11.53
C SER A 113 2.16 -29.00 12.32
N HIS A 114 3.40 -29.42 12.54
CA HIS A 114 3.72 -30.39 13.59
C HIS A 114 3.58 -29.69 14.94
N LYS A 115 2.34 -29.56 15.42
CA LYS A 115 2.03 -29.21 16.79
C LYS A 115 1.00 -30.22 17.27
N ASN A 116 1.46 -31.16 18.11
CA ASN A 116 0.68 -32.19 18.82
C ASN A 116 0.76 -33.66 18.35
N ASN A 117 1.93 -34.16 17.90
CA ASN A 117 2.20 -35.61 17.96
C ASN A 117 3.19 -35.87 19.10
N ASN A 118 2.73 -36.60 20.13
CA ASN A 118 3.62 -37.24 21.09
C ASN A 118 4.14 -38.50 20.40
N TYR A 119 5.46 -38.59 20.21
CA TYR A 119 6.09 -39.76 19.59
C TYR A 119 6.24 -40.84 20.67
N GLU A 120 5.26 -41.73 20.81
CA GLU A 120 5.48 -42.95 21.56
C GLU A 120 6.16 -43.97 20.65
N SER A 121 7.47 -44.13 20.86
CA SER A 121 8.23 -45.26 20.34
C SER A 121 7.86 -46.50 21.17
N HIS A 122 7.32 -47.52 20.52
CA HIS A 122 7.13 -48.84 21.10
C HIS A 122 7.60 -49.94 20.16
#